data_AF-A0A7H1M845-F1
#
_entry.id   AF-A0A7H1M845-F1
#
_cell.length_a   1.000
_cell.length_b   1.000
_cell.length_c   1.000
_cell.angle_alpha   90.00
_cell.angle_beta   90.00
_cell.angle_gamma   90.00
#
_symmetry.space_group_name_H-M   'P 1'
#
loop_
_entity.id
_entity.type
_entity.pdbx_description
1 polymer ?
#
loop_
_entity_poly.entity_id
_entity_poly.type
_entity_poly.pdbx_seq_one_letter_code
_entity_poly.pdbx_strand_id
1 'polypeptide(L)'
;MFISEFHITQFQQSSHIYRNLPMALIMYKELARKNMFVKGIDVEMFKNFYQRFDSDFLEILFPDSSVLMIKFDKYVCHVYHPRSMYFKEFSIP
;
A
#
# COMPACT_ATOMS: atom_id res chain seq x y z
N MET A 1 8.19 10.00 6.92
CA MET A 1 9.24 9.13 6.32
C MET A 1 8.69 8.58 5.03
N PHE A 2 9.36 8.84 3.91
CA PHE A 2 8.89 8.51 2.57
C PHE A 2 9.26 7.06 2.20
N ILE A 3 8.29 6.21 1.85
CA ILE A 3 8.56 4.86 1.33
C ILE A 3 8.52 4.94 -0.19
N SER A 4 9.69 5.03 -0.82
CA SER A 4 9.81 4.98 -2.28
C SER A 4 9.77 3.56 -2.82
N GLU A 5 9.61 3.42 -4.14
CA GLU A 5 9.75 2.15 -4.86
C GLU A 5 11.04 1.41 -4.50
N PHE A 6 12.17 2.12 -4.44
CA PHE A 6 13.46 1.53 -4.04
C PHE A 6 13.40 0.81 -2.69
N HIS A 7 12.73 1.41 -1.70
CA HIS A 7 12.58 0.79 -0.38
C HIS A 7 11.73 -0.49 -0.45
N ILE A 8 10.67 -0.51 -1.27
CA ILE A 8 9.83 -1.70 -1.46
C ILE A 8 10.64 -2.82 -2.11
N THR A 9 11.41 -2.50 -3.14
CA THR A 9 12.31 -3.46 -3.81
C THR A 9 13.35 -4.00 -2.83
N GLN A 10 13.94 -3.13 -2.00
CA GLN A 10 14.87 -3.55 -0.96
C GLN A 10 14.19 -4.49 0.05
N PHE A 11 12.95 -4.21 0.45
CA PHE A 11 12.17 -5.08 1.33
C PHE A 11 11.93 -6.47 0.71
N GLN A 12 11.55 -6.53 -0.58
CA GLN A 12 11.34 -7.80 -1.28
C GLN A 12 12.60 -8.66 -1.35
N GLN A 13 13.76 -8.03 -1.57
CA GLN A 13 15.03 -8.74 -1.74
C GLN A 13 15.65 -9.18 -0.39
N SER A 14 15.58 -8.32 0.62
CA SER A 14 16.30 -8.51 1.89
C SER A 14 15.49 -9.19 3.00
N SER A 15 14.16 -9.12 2.96
CA SER A 15 13.30 -9.64 4.03
C SER A 15 12.67 -10.98 3.68
N HIS A 16 12.88 -11.99 4.51
CA HIS A 16 12.16 -13.28 4.41
C HIS A 16 10.64 -13.13 4.58
N ILE A 17 10.18 -12.06 5.24
CA ILE A 17 8.75 -11.78 5.49
C ILE A 17 8.09 -11.16 4.26
N TYR A 18 8.84 -10.38 3.48
CA TYR A 18 8.33 -9.64 2.32
C TYR A 18 8.69 -10.27 0.98
N ARG A 19 9.58 -11.26 0.99
CA ARG A 19 9.95 -12.04 -0.19
C ARG A 19 8.70 -12.61 -0.87
N ASN A 20 8.61 -12.40 -2.18
CA ASN A 20 7.50 -12.84 -3.04
C ASN A 20 6.12 -12.23 -2.72
N LEU A 21 6.02 -11.23 -1.84
CA LEU A 21 4.77 -10.51 -1.62
C LEU A 21 4.59 -9.40 -2.67
N PRO A 22 3.34 -9.13 -3.10
CA PRO A 22 3.04 -7.97 -3.92
C PRO A 22 3.48 -6.66 -3.23
N MET A 23 3.97 -5.70 -4.01
CA MET A 23 4.45 -4.41 -3.54
C MET A 23 3.39 -3.64 -2.74
N ALA A 24 2.14 -3.66 -3.19
CA ALA A 24 1.01 -3.08 -2.47
C ALA A 24 0.79 -3.69 -1.08
N LEU A 25 0.99 -5.00 -0.93
CA LEU A 25 0.86 -5.67 0.38
C LEU A 25 2.01 -5.29 1.32
N ILE A 26 3.21 -5.11 0.78
CA ILE A 26 4.36 -4.62 1.56
C ILE A 26 4.10 -3.19 2.03
N MET A 27 3.62 -2.32 1.13
CA MET A 27 3.24 -0.95 1.49
C MET A 27 2.18 -0.94 2.59
N TYR A 28 1.10 -1.70 2.44
CA TYR A 28 0.07 -1.83 3.47
C TYR A 28 0.66 -2.22 4.83
N LYS A 29 1.49 -3.27 4.88
CA LYS A 29 2.11 -3.74 6.12
C LYS A 29 3.00 -2.69 6.76
N GLU A 30 3.76 -1.92 5.98
CA GLU A 30 4.60 -0.85 6.50
C GLU A 30 3.79 0.35 7.01
N LEU A 31 2.69 0.72 6.33
CA LEU A 31 1.77 1.76 6.80
C LEU A 31 1.12 1.36 8.14
N ALA A 32 0.68 0.10 8.26
CA ALA A 32 0.13 -0.45 9.49
C ALA A 32 1.18 -0.49 10.61
N ARG A 33 2.39 -1.02 10.34
CA ARG A 33 3.49 -1.08 11.31
C ARG A 33 3.88 0.29 11.87
N LYS A 34 3.72 1.35 11.08
CA LYS A 34 4.03 2.74 11.45
C LYS A 34 2.84 3.49 12.05
N ASN A 35 1.68 2.86 12.19
CA ASN A 35 0.41 3.47 12.61
C ASN A 35 0.01 4.69 11.74
N MET A 36 0.34 4.67 10.44
CA MET A 36 0.02 5.80 9.53
C MET A 36 -1.49 5.95 9.33
N PHE A 37 -2.21 4.84 9.39
CA PHE A 37 -3.66 4.75 9.35
C PHE A 37 -4.34 5.55 10.47
N VAL A 38 -3.75 5.58 11.67
CA VAL A 38 -4.24 6.37 12.83
C VAL A 38 -3.71 7.80 12.79
N LYS A 39 -2.45 7.98 12.39
CA LYS A 39 -1.76 9.29 12.40
C LYS A 39 -2.17 10.22 11.26
N GLY A 40 -2.90 9.71 10.28
CA GLY A 40 -3.26 10.43 9.06
C GLY A 40 -2.35 10.03 7.90
N ILE A 41 -2.99 9.75 6.77
CA ILE A 41 -2.31 9.45 5.51
C ILE A 41 -2.29 10.73 4.67
N ASP A 42 -1.07 11.17 4.33
CA ASP A 42 -0.84 12.26 3.40
C ASP A 42 -0.60 11.71 1.98
N VAL A 43 -1.34 12.23 1.00
CA VAL A 43 -1.21 11.86 -0.42
C VAL A 43 0.20 12.14 -0.94
N GLU A 44 0.90 13.15 -0.38
CA GLU A 44 2.28 13.49 -0.74
C GLU A 44 3.26 12.32 -0.48
N MET A 45 2.92 11.39 0.42
CA MET A 45 3.72 10.18 0.66
C MET A 45 3.80 9.24 -0.54
N PHE A 46 2.84 9.34 -1.46
CA PHE A 46 2.72 8.43 -2.60
C PHE A 46 2.99 9.10 -3.94
N LYS A 47 3.43 10.37 -3.95
CA LYS A 47 3.69 11.15 -5.17
C LYS A 47 4.64 10.52 -6.19
N ASN A 48 5.49 9.60 -5.76
CA ASN A 48 6.41 8.88 -6.66
C ASN A 48 5.80 7.61 -7.26
N PHE A 49 4.54 7.30 -6.95
CA PHE A 49 3.78 6.21 -7.54
C PHE A 49 2.67 6.77 -8.43
N TYR A 50 2.20 5.96 -9.37
CA TYR A 50 0.98 6.26 -10.08
C TYR A 50 -0.19 6.18 -9.09
N GLN A 51 -0.90 7.28 -8.93
CA GLN A 51 -1.98 7.39 -7.95
C GLN A 51 -3.22 8.03 -8.56
N ARG A 52 -4.38 7.57 -8.11
CA ARG A 52 -5.68 8.19 -8.37
C ARG A 52 -6.28 8.56 -7.01
N PHE A 53 -6.56 9.85 -6.85
CA PHE A 53 -7.19 10.38 -5.65
C PHE A 53 -8.59 10.90 -6.00
N ASP A 54 -9.56 10.54 -5.17
CA ASP A 54 -10.94 11.04 -5.20
C ASP A 54 -11.35 11.40 -3.75
N SER A 55 -12.51 12.03 -3.56
CA SER A 55 -12.99 12.43 -2.22
C SER A 55 -13.07 11.27 -1.23
N ASP A 56 -13.34 10.06 -1.75
CA ASP A 56 -13.68 8.90 -0.92
C ASP A 56 -12.53 7.88 -0.85
N PHE A 57 -11.56 7.93 -1.78
CA PHE A 57 -10.50 6.94 -1.85
C PHE A 57 -9.17 7.46 -2.42
N LEU A 58 -8.10 6.79 -2.04
CA LEU A 58 -6.77 6.88 -2.64
C LEU A 58 -6.39 5.51 -3.20
N GLU A 59 -6.16 5.44 -4.51
CA GLU A 59 -5.69 4.25 -5.20
C GLU A 59 -4.26 4.46 -5.68
N ILE A 60 -3.38 3.47 -5.45
CA ILE A 60 -1.95 3.53 -5.78
C ILE A 60 -1.61 2.27 -6.58
N LEU A 61 -1.08 2.46 -7.79
CA LEU A 61 -0.60 1.41 -8.67
C LEU A 61 0.92 1.26 -8.53
N PHE A 62 1.36 0.03 -8.27
CA PHE A 62 2.76 -0.33 -8.10
C PHE A 62 3.35 -0.96 -9.39
N PRO A 63 4.69 -0.95 -9.55
CA PRO A 63 5.37 -1.51 -10.74
C PRO A 63 5.06 -2.99 -11.03
N ASP A 64 4.82 -3.80 -9.99
CA ASP A 64 4.41 -5.21 -10.13
C ASP A 64 2.93 -5.37 -10.52
N SER A 65 2.27 -4.27 -10.90
CA SER A 65 0.84 -4.18 -11.19
C SER A 65 -0.07 -4.47 -10.01
N SER A 66 0.46 -4.56 -8.78
CA SER A 66 -0.39 -4.57 -7.59
C SER A 66 -0.97 -3.19 -7.32
N VAL A 67 -2.14 -3.16 -6.68
CA VAL A 67 -2.85 -1.92 -6.34
C VAL A 67 -3.12 -1.89 -4.84
N LEU A 68 -2.91 -0.74 -4.22
CA LEU A 68 -3.35 -0.43 -2.86
C LEU A 68 -4.46 0.61 -2.96
N MET A 69 -5.65 0.29 -2.46
CA MET A 69 -6.77 1.23 -2.39
C MET A 69 -7.16 1.47 -0.93
N ILE A 70 -7.07 2.71 -0.50
CA ILE A 70 -7.44 3.18 0.83
C ILE A 70 -8.77 3.92 0.69
N LYS A 71 -9.82 3.43 1.36
CA LYS A 71 -11.13 4.07 1.43
C LYS A 71 -11.25 4.81 2.76
N PHE A 72 -11.36 6.13 2.69
CA PHE A 72 -11.37 7.00 3.87
C PHE A 72 -12.71 6.96 4.60
N ASP A 73 -13.81 6.77 3.87
CA ASP A 73 -15.18 6.69 4.39
C ASP A 73 -15.42 5.43 5.25
N LYS A 74 -14.80 4.32 4.84
CA LYS A 74 -15.05 2.99 5.41
C LYS A 74 -13.98 2.53 6.38
N TYR A 75 -12.88 3.28 6.53
CA TYR A 75 -11.71 2.83 7.29
C TYR A 75 -11.20 1.47 6.78
N VAL A 76 -11.17 1.31 5.45
CA VAL A 76 -10.83 0.04 4.80
C VAL A 76 -9.65 0.22 3.86
N CYS A 77 -8.70 -0.71 3.92
CA CYS A 77 -7.65 -0.84 2.93
C CYS A 77 -7.81 -2.14 2.12
N HIS A 78 -7.76 -2.03 0.80
CA HIS A 78 -7.79 -3.14 -0.14
C HIS A 78 -6.46 -3.26 -0.86
N VAL A 79 -6.00 -4.49 -1.05
CA VAL A 79 -4.82 -4.82 -1.87
C VAL A 79 -5.29 -5.66 -3.06
N TYR A 80 -4.75 -5.42 -4.24
CA TYR A 80 -5.03 -6.21 -5.45
C TYR A 80 -3.72 -6.61 -6.13
N HIS A 81 -3.69 -7.78 -6.76
CA HIS A 81 -2.59 -8.17 -7.64
C HIS A 81 -3.14 -9.02 -8.80
N PRO A 82 -2.80 -8.74 -10.07
CA PRO A 82 -3.48 -9.32 -11.22
C PRO A 82 -3.26 -10.84 -11.38
N ARG A 83 -2.18 -11.39 -10.82
CA ARG A 83 -1.87 -12.84 -10.90
C ARG A 83 -2.40 -13.63 -9.71
N SER A 84 -2.89 -12.96 -8.68
CA SER A 84 -3.34 -13.56 -7.45
C SER A 84 -4.33 -12.59 -6.84
N MET A 85 -5.62 -12.83 -7.07
CA MET A 85 -6.74 -12.07 -6.50
C MET A 85 -6.70 -12.16 -4.96
N TYR A 86 -5.77 -11.43 -4.34
CA TYR A 86 -5.62 -11.30 -2.90
C TYR A 86 -6.60 -10.23 -2.42
N PHE A 87 -7.89 -10.54 -2.38
CA PHE A 87 -8.85 -9.69 -1.70
C PHE A 87 -8.64 -9.83 -0.20
N LYS A 88 -7.90 -8.92 0.39
CA LYS A 88 -7.85 -8.81 1.84
C LYS A 88 -8.28 -7.41 2.25
N GLU A 89 -9.44 -7.38 2.88
CA GLU A 89 -9.95 -6.21 3.57
C GLU A 89 -9.20 -6.08 4.88
N PHE A 90 -8.64 -4.91 5.13
CA PHE A 90 -8.02 -4.60 6.40
C PHE A 90 -8.75 -3.41 7.01
N SER A 91 -9.24 -3.60 8.22
CA SER A 91 -9.71 -2.50 9.06
C SER A 91 -8.52 -1.62 9.41
N ILE A 92 -8.63 -0.34 9.11
CA ILE A 92 -7.73 0.71 9.56
C ILE A 92 -7.96 0.83 11.08
N PRO A 93 -6.94 0.58 11.93
CA PRO A 93 -7.08 0.66 13.38
C PRO A 93 -7.35 2.07 13.88
#